data_AF-A0A7I7QQS0-F1
#
_entry.id   AF-A0A7I7QQS0-F1
#
_cell.length_a   1.000
_cell.length_b   1.000
_cell.length_c   1.000
_cell.angle_alpha   90.00
_cell.angle_beta   90.00
_cell.angle_gamma   90.00
#
_symmetry.space_group_name_H-M   'P 1'
#
loop_
_entity.id
_entity.type
_entity.pdbx_description
1 polymer ?
#
loop_
_entity_poly.entity_id
_entity_poly.type
_entity_poly.pdbx_seq_one_letter_code
_entity_poly.pdbx_strand_id
1 'polypeptide(L)'
;MRSAVSLRVLRDDQVITPDQTADVLNQILQFRPDDTDAEGEPLSDRQIEIHEENRLTRVRLRELDDQIEVLTRLQTEQSSSGVEAGIQLDRLRALDLMLPKGSGKDEQAVSCPLCDQTLVEPDETITDLRLLFEELQRRLNDSRGSQTRRGSVIEQLRAARNPMLTALRENAVELEAIAQQEAAVAAGRELRERVAFLQGRVTQELDRGVEIDQSIGELRSSERRARGQLARLEELYDQDNPEAALRSTMDAISAVMTEYARFLELEGSRYFVRLDPVQLTVAVQEPNRRVPLQRMGSAENWVGYHLVAHLALHRWFVTQSRPVPRFLMFDQPTQAFFPEEVVDAANDENADWEAVRRQFTLMRDVVGELGGELQIIVCDHANLADDWFQDAVIDNWRNGEALIPEAWIDD
;
A
#
# COMPACT_ATOMS: atom_id res chain seq x y z
N MET A 1 24.53 -9.92 -10.51
CA MET A 1 24.38 -10.75 -11.74
C MET A 1 23.51 -10.09 -12.79
N ARG A 2 22.17 -10.02 -12.68
CA ARG A 2 21.31 -9.36 -13.70
C ARG A 2 21.75 -7.93 -14.06
N SER A 3 22.13 -7.13 -13.06
CA SER A 3 22.66 -5.78 -13.27
C SER A 3 24.03 -5.75 -13.97
N ALA A 4 24.87 -6.78 -13.79
CA ALA A 4 26.17 -6.88 -14.46
C ALA A 4 25.99 -7.29 -15.94
N VAL A 5 25.04 -8.19 -16.21
CA VAL A 5 24.67 -8.58 -17.58
C VAL A 5 24.04 -7.43 -18.36
N SER A 6 23.12 -6.67 -17.74
CA SER A 6 22.51 -5.49 -18.37
C SER A 6 23.52 -4.38 -18.69
N LEU A 7 24.61 -4.30 -17.92
CA LEU A 7 25.71 -3.35 -18.13
C LEU A 7 26.81 -3.91 -19.05
N ARG A 8 26.60 -5.09 -19.68
CA ARG A 8 27.58 -5.81 -20.52
C ARG A 8 28.91 -6.14 -19.82
N VAL A 9 28.91 -6.15 -18.49
CA VAL A 9 30.06 -6.56 -17.67
C VAL A 9 30.21 -8.09 -17.69
N LEU A 10 29.10 -8.81 -17.82
CA LEU A 10 29.04 -10.27 -17.96
C LEU A 10 28.26 -10.67 -19.20
N ARG A 11 28.58 -11.85 -19.77
CA ARG A 11 27.84 -12.42 -20.91
C ARG A 11 26.52 -13.04 -20.42
N ASP A 12 25.48 -12.96 -21.25
CA ASP A 12 24.11 -13.39 -20.95
C ASP A 12 23.99 -14.93 -20.74
N ASP A 13 25.01 -15.71 -21.13
CA ASP A 13 25.01 -17.17 -21.22
C ASP A 13 25.84 -17.89 -20.14
N GLN A 14 26.40 -17.19 -19.16
CA GLN A 14 27.19 -17.83 -18.10
C GLN A 14 26.31 -18.48 -17.01
N VAL A 15 26.31 -19.81 -16.98
CA VAL A 15 25.81 -20.60 -15.84
C VAL A 15 26.89 -20.61 -14.75
N ILE A 16 26.61 -19.96 -13.62
CA ILE A 16 27.58 -19.76 -12.53
C ILE A 16 27.37 -20.86 -11.48
N THR A 17 28.40 -21.67 -11.27
CA THR A 17 28.45 -22.65 -10.16
C THR A 17 28.96 -21.99 -8.87
N PRO A 18 28.66 -22.54 -7.66
CA PRO A 18 29.07 -21.94 -6.39
C PRO A 18 30.56 -21.59 -6.33
N ASP A 19 31.43 -22.47 -6.84
CA ASP A 19 32.89 -22.30 -6.86
C ASP A 19 33.36 -21.18 -7.80
N GLN A 20 32.59 -20.83 -8.83
CA GLN A 20 32.93 -19.77 -9.80
C GLN A 20 32.45 -18.38 -9.37
N THR A 21 31.69 -18.29 -8.26
CA THR A 21 31.09 -17.03 -7.80
C THR A 21 32.14 -15.99 -7.43
N ALA A 22 33.22 -16.42 -6.77
CA ALA A 22 34.32 -15.54 -6.37
C ALA A 22 35.05 -14.96 -7.59
N ASP A 23 35.30 -15.79 -8.60
CA ASP A 23 35.96 -15.37 -9.83
C ASP A 23 35.10 -14.37 -10.62
N VAL A 24 33.78 -14.59 -10.68
CA VAL A 24 32.86 -13.66 -11.36
C VAL A 24 32.76 -12.32 -10.62
N LEU A 25 32.76 -12.32 -9.28
CA LEU A 25 32.76 -11.08 -8.49
C LEU A 25 34.07 -10.29 -8.68
N ASN A 26 35.21 -10.98 -8.72
CA ASN A 26 36.50 -10.36 -9.04
C ASN A 26 36.54 -9.80 -10.47
N GLN A 27 35.93 -10.47 -11.45
CA GLN A 27 35.80 -9.93 -12.81
C GLN A 27 35.00 -8.61 -12.84
N ILE A 28 33.92 -8.51 -12.06
CA ILE A 28 33.14 -7.26 -11.96
C ILE A 28 33.98 -6.14 -11.31
N LEU A 29 34.78 -6.45 -10.29
CA LEU A 29 35.65 -5.48 -9.62
C LEU A 29 36.79 -4.96 -10.50
N GLN A 30 37.30 -5.80 -11.41
CA GLN A 30 38.39 -5.45 -12.31
C GLN A 30 37.90 -4.84 -13.63
N PHE A 31 36.60 -4.85 -13.89
CA PHE A 31 36.02 -4.30 -15.11
C PHE A 31 36.24 -2.78 -15.17
N ARG A 32 36.99 -2.34 -16.19
CA ARG A 32 37.12 -0.94 -16.55
C ARG A 32 36.34 -0.73 -17.85
N PRO A 33 35.29 0.11 -17.86
CA PRO A 33 34.68 0.52 -19.11
C PRO A 33 35.74 1.24 -19.95
N ASP A 34 35.75 0.99 -21.27
CA ASP A 34 36.77 1.53 -22.19
C ASP A 34 37.01 3.02 -21.93
N ASP A 35 38.27 3.37 -21.65
CA ASP A 35 38.75 4.72 -21.43
C ASP A 35 38.68 5.50 -22.74
N THR A 36 37.51 6.05 -23.06
CA THR A 36 37.46 7.30 -23.80
C THR A 36 37.69 8.43 -22.82
N ASP A 37 38.93 8.54 -22.34
CA ASP A 37 39.48 9.76 -21.75
C ASP A 37 39.57 10.82 -22.85
N ALA A 38 38.40 11.32 -23.26
CA ALA A 38 38.30 12.65 -23.79
C ALA A 38 38.15 13.57 -22.57
N GLU A 39 39.25 13.77 -21.83
CA GLU A 39 39.48 15.06 -21.16
C GLU A 39 39.61 16.11 -22.27
N GLY A 40 38.48 16.43 -22.90
CA GLY A 40 38.39 17.52 -23.85
C GLY A 40 38.46 18.83 -23.08
N GLU A 41 39.25 19.77 -23.61
CA GLU A 41 39.15 21.22 -23.32
C GLU A 41 37.69 21.64 -23.12
N PRO A 42 37.41 22.68 -22.32
CA PRO A 42 36.03 23.09 -22.04
C PRO A 42 35.27 23.44 -23.33
N LEU A 43 34.61 22.44 -23.91
CA LEU A 43 33.74 22.56 -25.09
C LEU A 43 32.64 23.60 -24.85
N SER A 44 32.30 23.83 -23.58
CA SER A 44 31.44 24.91 -23.10
C SER A 44 31.93 26.30 -23.51
N ASP A 45 33.24 26.59 -23.48
CA ASP A 45 33.76 27.91 -23.81
C ASP A 45 33.64 28.18 -25.32
N ARG A 46 33.95 27.17 -26.14
CA ARG A 46 33.78 27.23 -27.60
C ARG A 46 32.32 27.35 -28.02
N GLN A 47 31.40 26.65 -27.35
CA GLN A 47 29.96 26.80 -27.59
C GLN A 47 29.47 28.22 -27.29
N ILE A 48 29.92 28.81 -26.17
CA ILE A 48 29.56 30.18 -25.79
C ILE A 48 30.05 31.17 -26.85
N GLU A 49 31.28 31.01 -27.33
CA GLU A 49 31.83 31.82 -28.42
C GLU A 49 30.98 31.74 -29.70
N ILE A 50 30.67 30.52 -30.18
CA ILE A 50 29.87 30.33 -31.40
C ILE A 50 28.46 30.92 -31.24
N HIS A 51 27.86 30.81 -30.05
CA HIS A 51 26.55 31.42 -29.78
C HIS A 51 26.60 32.95 -29.84
N GLU A 52 27.65 33.56 -29.30
CA GLU A 52 27.86 35.01 -29.36
C GLU A 52 28.12 35.48 -30.80
N GLU A 53 28.97 34.77 -31.54
CA GLU A 53 29.22 35.02 -32.97
C GLU A 53 27.94 34.93 -33.81
N ASN A 54 27.12 33.90 -33.58
CA ASN A 54 25.83 33.74 -34.24
C ASN A 54 24.87 34.88 -33.89
N ARG A 55 24.86 35.35 -32.64
CA ARG A 55 24.03 36.48 -32.19
C ARG A 55 24.40 37.75 -32.95
N LEU A 56 25.70 38.09 -32.99
CA LEU A 56 26.22 39.26 -33.69
C LEU A 56 25.95 39.18 -35.20
N THR A 57 26.23 38.03 -35.80
CA THR A 57 26.00 37.79 -37.24
C THR A 57 24.53 37.93 -37.61
N ARG A 58 23.60 37.42 -36.80
CA ARG A 58 22.14 37.57 -37.04
C ARG A 58 21.64 39.01 -36.88
N VAL A 59 22.27 39.82 -36.04
CA VAL A 59 21.94 41.26 -35.94
C VAL A 59 22.38 41.97 -37.22
N ARG A 60 23.61 41.71 -37.68
CA ARG A 60 24.12 42.34 -38.90
C ARG A 60 23.39 41.88 -40.16
N LEU A 61 23.00 40.61 -40.22
CA LEU A 61 22.20 40.06 -41.32
C LEU A 61 20.83 40.74 -41.42
N ARG A 62 20.16 40.98 -40.29
CA ARG A 62 18.89 41.73 -40.25
C ARG A 62 19.05 43.15 -40.79
N GLU A 63 20.10 43.85 -40.37
CA GLU A 63 20.37 45.21 -40.87
C GLU A 63 20.61 45.23 -42.40
N LEU A 64 21.35 44.25 -42.92
CA LEU A 64 21.56 44.11 -44.37
C LEU A 64 20.26 43.76 -45.11
N ASP A 65 19.45 42.85 -44.56
CA ASP A 65 18.16 42.46 -45.14
C ASP A 65 17.19 43.64 -45.18
N ASP A 66 17.11 44.44 -44.10
CA ASP A 66 16.29 45.65 -44.04
C ASP A 66 16.75 46.69 -45.08
N GLN A 67 18.06 46.90 -45.24
CA GLN A 67 18.61 47.81 -46.25
C GLN A 67 18.31 47.34 -47.68
N ILE A 68 18.45 46.04 -47.95
CA ILE A 68 18.11 45.44 -49.25
C ILE A 68 16.61 45.60 -49.52
N GLU A 69 15.75 45.31 -48.54
CA GLU A 69 14.29 45.43 -48.70
C GLU A 69 13.88 46.87 -49.04
N VAL A 70 14.36 47.85 -48.27
CA VAL A 70 14.05 49.27 -48.49
C VAL A 70 14.50 49.73 -49.88
N LEU A 71 15.73 49.40 -50.28
CA LEU A 71 16.25 49.77 -51.59
C LEU A 71 15.52 49.07 -52.74
N THR A 72 15.14 47.81 -52.56
CA THR A 72 14.38 47.05 -53.56
C THR A 72 12.98 47.64 -53.74
N ARG A 73 12.30 47.99 -52.63
CA ARG A 73 10.98 48.64 -52.67
C ARG A 73 11.04 49.97 -53.41
N LEU A 74 12.00 50.84 -53.06
CA LEU A 74 12.21 52.12 -53.75
C LEU A 74 12.54 51.94 -55.24
N GLN A 75 13.30 50.90 -55.60
CA GLN A 75 13.58 50.59 -57.00
C GLN A 75 12.31 50.16 -57.74
N THR A 76 11.45 49.34 -57.13
CA THR A 76 10.18 48.91 -57.74
C THR A 76 9.22 50.07 -57.94
N GLU A 77 9.02 50.93 -56.92
CA GLU A 77 8.16 52.12 -57.00
C GLU A 77 8.64 53.09 -58.07
N GLN A 78 9.95 53.34 -58.16
CA GLN A 78 10.47 54.22 -59.18
C GLN A 78 10.44 53.60 -60.58
N SER A 79 10.51 52.27 -60.69
CA SER A 79 10.39 51.60 -61.99
C SER A 79 8.99 51.78 -62.59
N SER A 80 7.94 51.69 -61.77
CA SER A 80 6.56 51.89 -62.24
C SER A 80 6.33 53.34 -62.68
N SER A 81 6.77 54.32 -61.89
CA SER A 81 6.72 55.73 -62.28
C SER A 81 7.55 56.03 -63.54
N GLY A 82 8.69 55.35 -63.72
CA GLY A 82 9.53 55.49 -64.91
C GLY A 82 8.87 54.92 -66.18
N VAL A 83 8.15 53.81 -66.07
CA VAL A 83 7.37 53.23 -67.18
C VAL A 83 6.23 54.17 -67.58
N GLU A 84 5.50 54.71 -66.61
CA GLU A 84 4.41 55.66 -66.87
C GLU A 84 4.91 56.93 -67.55
N ALA A 85 6.00 57.54 -67.03
CA ALA A 85 6.64 58.69 -67.64
C ALA A 85 7.15 58.39 -69.06
N GLY A 86 7.63 57.17 -69.31
CA GLY A 86 8.02 56.70 -70.64
C GLY A 86 6.86 56.69 -71.63
N ILE A 87 5.69 56.18 -71.21
CA ILE A 87 4.47 56.17 -72.04
C ILE A 87 4.01 57.60 -72.36
N GLN A 88 4.04 58.52 -71.38
CA GLN A 88 3.68 59.92 -71.63
C GLN A 88 4.64 60.60 -72.60
N LEU A 89 5.94 60.32 -72.47
CA LEU A 89 6.95 60.80 -73.40
C LEU A 89 6.73 60.26 -74.82
N ASP A 90 6.42 58.96 -74.96
CA ASP A 90 6.11 58.36 -76.27
C ASP A 90 4.85 58.96 -76.92
N ARG A 91 3.83 59.35 -76.14
CA ARG A 91 2.65 60.07 -76.66
C ARG A 91 3.01 61.46 -77.13
N LEU A 92 3.81 62.18 -76.36
CA LEU A 92 4.25 63.54 -76.68
C LEU A 92 5.25 63.58 -77.84
N ARG A 93 5.94 62.49 -78.17
CA ARG A 93 6.79 62.40 -79.38
C ARG A 93 6.02 62.70 -80.68
N ALA A 94 4.70 62.55 -80.70
CA ALA A 94 3.90 62.97 -81.85
C ALA A 94 4.01 64.48 -82.15
N LEU A 95 4.38 65.30 -81.16
CA LEU A 95 4.64 66.74 -81.34
C LEU A 95 5.84 67.01 -82.24
N ASP A 96 6.83 66.11 -82.29
CA ASP A 96 7.96 66.24 -83.23
C ASP A 96 7.50 66.13 -84.70
N LEU A 97 6.34 65.51 -84.95
CA LEU A 97 5.74 65.38 -86.28
C LEU A 97 4.94 66.62 -86.72
N MET A 98 4.54 67.47 -85.77
CA MET A 98 3.76 68.71 -86.01
C MET A 98 4.64 69.95 -86.20
N LEU A 99 5.93 69.75 -86.43
CA LEU A 99 6.87 70.83 -86.74
C LEU A 99 6.87 71.14 -88.25
N PRO A 100 6.70 72.41 -88.66
CA PRO A 100 6.95 72.82 -90.04
C PRO A 100 8.40 72.49 -90.42
N LYS A 101 8.63 71.99 -91.64
CA LYS A 101 9.96 71.53 -92.13
C LYS A 101 10.98 72.66 -92.36
N GLY A 102 10.85 73.81 -91.69
CA GLY A 102 11.69 74.99 -91.92
C GLY A 102 11.96 75.89 -90.70
N SER A 103 11.34 75.67 -89.54
CA SER A 103 11.64 76.48 -88.34
C SER A 103 12.59 75.74 -87.39
N GLY A 104 13.66 76.44 -86.99
CA GLY A 104 14.57 76.00 -85.94
C GLY A 104 13.86 75.87 -84.60
N LYS A 105 14.49 75.15 -83.66
CA LYS A 105 13.94 74.70 -82.37
C LYS A 105 13.36 75.79 -81.45
N ASP A 106 13.61 77.08 -81.72
CA ASP A 106 13.28 78.19 -80.81
C ASP A 106 12.34 79.26 -81.40
N GLU A 107 11.78 79.07 -82.60
CA GLU A 107 10.77 79.99 -83.11
C GLU A 107 9.37 79.50 -82.76
N GLN A 108 8.59 80.39 -82.14
CA GLN A 108 7.17 80.20 -81.83
C GLN A 108 6.47 79.60 -83.05
N ALA A 109 5.55 78.65 -82.82
CA ALA A 109 4.82 77.98 -83.90
C ALA A 109 3.82 78.97 -84.53
N VAL A 110 4.33 79.93 -85.30
CA VAL A 110 3.56 80.97 -85.99
C VAL A 110 3.01 80.44 -87.32
N SER A 111 3.27 79.18 -87.70
CA SER A 111 2.67 78.53 -88.89
C SER A 111 1.87 77.28 -88.50
N CYS A 112 0.66 77.16 -89.05
CA CYS A 112 -0.22 76.02 -88.85
C CYS A 112 0.33 74.76 -89.56
N PRO A 113 0.61 73.66 -88.85
CA PRO A 113 1.24 72.47 -89.43
C PRO A 113 0.34 71.65 -90.38
N LEU A 114 -0.94 71.99 -90.51
CA LEU A 114 -1.89 71.29 -91.40
C LEU A 114 -2.08 72.00 -92.74
N CYS A 115 -2.08 73.34 -92.74
CA CYS A 115 -2.37 74.16 -93.92
C CYS A 115 -1.29 75.21 -94.25
N ASP A 116 -0.20 75.25 -93.47
CA ASP A 116 0.96 76.13 -93.61
C ASP A 116 0.62 77.64 -93.62
N GLN A 117 -0.50 78.01 -93.00
CA GLN A 117 -0.92 79.40 -92.84
C GLN A 117 -0.33 80.01 -91.57
N THR A 118 0.08 81.28 -91.67
CA THR A 118 0.58 82.05 -90.53
C THR A 118 -0.54 82.25 -89.49
N LEU A 119 -0.36 81.76 -88.28
CA LEU A 119 -1.29 81.94 -87.16
C LEU A 119 -1.18 83.37 -86.62
N VAL A 120 -2.32 84.03 -86.47
CA VAL A 120 -2.41 85.43 -86.00
C VAL A 120 -2.09 85.52 -84.49
N GLU A 121 -2.41 84.47 -83.74
CA GLU A 121 -1.97 84.27 -82.35
C GLU A 121 -1.28 82.90 -82.27
N PRO A 122 -0.03 82.83 -81.78
CA PRO A 122 0.64 81.55 -81.58
C PRO A 122 -0.06 80.76 -80.45
N ASP A 123 -0.18 79.45 -80.61
CA ASP A 123 -0.82 78.59 -79.61
C ASP A 123 0.14 78.38 -78.42
N GLU A 124 -0.17 79.00 -77.27
CA GLU A 124 0.60 78.87 -76.02
C GLU A 124 0.73 77.41 -75.58
N THR A 125 -0.29 76.60 -75.87
CA THR A 125 -0.38 75.18 -75.51
C THR A 125 0.77 74.35 -76.08
N ILE A 126 1.24 74.64 -77.31
CA ILE A 126 2.31 73.86 -77.95
C ILE A 126 3.67 74.13 -77.29
N THR A 127 3.90 75.39 -76.88
CA THR A 127 5.13 75.79 -76.20
C THR A 127 5.22 75.14 -74.83
N ASP A 128 4.12 75.17 -74.07
CA ASP A 128 4.02 74.52 -72.76
C ASP A 128 4.20 72.99 -72.85
N LEU A 129 3.61 72.35 -73.86
CA LEU A 129 3.77 70.91 -74.09
C LEU A 129 5.22 70.51 -74.44
N ARG A 130 5.98 71.38 -75.13
CA ARG A 130 7.41 71.15 -75.42
C ARG A 130 8.28 71.30 -74.18
N LEU A 131 8.04 72.34 -73.38
CA LEU A 131 8.71 72.50 -72.09
C LEU A 131 8.46 71.29 -71.18
N LEU A 132 7.22 70.78 -71.18
CA LEU A 132 6.85 69.58 -70.45
C LEU A 132 7.50 68.31 -71.02
N PHE A 133 7.65 68.20 -72.33
CA PHE A 133 8.37 67.10 -72.99
C PHE A 133 9.85 67.06 -72.60
N GLU A 134 10.55 68.20 -72.69
CA GLU A 134 11.96 68.30 -72.32
C GLU A 134 12.18 68.04 -70.82
N GLU A 135 11.29 68.54 -69.96
CA GLU A 135 11.29 68.28 -68.52
C GLU A 135 11.09 66.79 -68.21
N LEU A 136 10.11 66.13 -68.85
CA LEU A 136 9.88 64.69 -68.71
C LEU A 136 11.08 63.88 -69.20
N GLN A 137 11.70 64.27 -70.31
CA GLN A 137 12.88 63.62 -70.86
C GLN A 137 14.08 63.70 -69.90
N ARG A 138 14.30 64.86 -69.28
CA ARG A 138 15.36 65.06 -68.28
C ARG A 138 15.13 64.20 -67.04
N ARG A 139 13.91 64.24 -66.47
CA ARG A 139 13.52 63.44 -65.30
C ARG A 139 13.69 61.94 -65.53
N LEU A 140 13.36 61.45 -66.73
CA LEU A 140 13.46 60.03 -67.06
C LEU A 140 14.91 59.57 -67.18
N ASN A 141 15.78 60.40 -67.74
CA ASN A 141 17.23 60.14 -67.81
C ASN A 141 17.89 60.14 -66.42
N ASP A 142 17.57 61.13 -65.58
CA ASP A 142 18.04 61.18 -64.20
C ASP A 142 17.55 59.97 -63.38
N SER A 143 16.30 59.56 -63.62
CA SER A 143 15.70 58.37 -63.01
C SER A 143 16.46 57.09 -63.38
N ARG A 144 16.78 56.88 -64.66
CA ARG A 144 17.58 55.73 -65.13
C ARG A 144 18.97 55.69 -64.48
N GLY A 145 19.67 56.83 -64.41
CA GLY A 145 20.97 56.92 -63.75
C GLY A 145 20.91 56.66 -62.24
N SER A 146 19.78 56.97 -61.59
CA SER A 146 19.54 56.66 -60.18
C SER A 146 19.23 55.17 -59.96
N GLN A 147 18.48 54.54 -60.86
CA GLN A 147 18.18 53.10 -60.83
C GLN A 147 19.43 52.23 -60.97
N THR A 148 20.33 52.53 -61.91
CA THR A 148 21.58 51.76 -62.08
C THR A 148 22.46 51.83 -60.83
N ARG A 149 22.61 53.01 -60.23
CA ARG A 149 23.37 53.19 -58.97
C ARG A 149 22.76 52.41 -57.80
N ARG A 150 21.43 52.37 -57.68
CA ARG A 150 20.78 51.54 -56.65
C ARG A 150 20.94 50.06 -56.89
N GLY A 151 20.82 49.61 -58.14
CA GLY A 151 21.09 48.22 -58.51
C GLY A 151 22.49 47.76 -58.09
N SER A 152 23.52 48.58 -58.33
CA SER A 152 24.88 48.25 -57.90
C SER A 152 25.05 48.19 -56.37
N VAL A 153 24.35 49.06 -55.62
CA VAL A 153 24.38 49.04 -54.14
C VAL A 153 23.66 47.80 -53.61
N ILE A 154 22.51 47.42 -54.18
CA ILE A 154 21.79 46.20 -53.80
C ILE A 154 22.66 44.96 -54.02
N GLU A 155 23.37 44.87 -55.14
CA GLU A 155 24.29 43.76 -55.41
C GLU A 155 25.49 43.75 -54.44
N GLN A 156 26.02 44.91 -54.05
CA GLN A 156 27.07 44.99 -53.01
C GLN A 156 26.56 44.50 -51.65
N LEU A 157 25.34 44.89 -51.25
CA LEU A 157 24.73 44.42 -50.00
C LEU A 157 24.47 42.91 -50.02
N ARG A 158 24.00 42.36 -51.15
CA ARG A 158 23.83 40.91 -51.35
C ARG A 158 25.17 40.16 -51.28
N ALA A 159 26.22 40.72 -51.89
CA ALA A 159 27.55 40.16 -51.83
C ALA A 159 28.12 40.15 -50.40
N ALA A 160 27.83 41.18 -49.59
CA ALA A 160 28.19 41.23 -48.17
C ALA A 160 27.35 40.27 -47.30
N ARG A 161 26.12 39.97 -47.70
CA ARG A 161 25.19 39.06 -47.00
C ARG A 161 25.59 37.58 -47.12
N ASN A 162 25.98 37.15 -48.32
CA ASN A 162 26.30 35.74 -48.60
C ASN A 162 27.35 35.11 -47.66
N PRO A 163 28.51 35.75 -47.35
CA PRO A 163 29.49 35.15 -46.44
C PRO A 163 28.94 34.99 -45.02
N MET A 164 28.05 35.87 -44.55
CA MET A 164 27.43 35.75 -43.22
C MET A 164 26.50 34.54 -43.14
N LEU A 165 25.78 34.22 -44.22
CA LEU A 165 24.98 32.99 -44.28
C LEU A 165 25.84 31.72 -44.31
N THR A 166 26.98 31.77 -44.98
CA THR A 166 27.94 30.65 -44.98
C THR A 166 28.50 30.42 -43.58
N ALA A 167 28.94 31.49 -42.89
CA ALA A 167 29.43 31.41 -41.52
C ALA A 167 28.39 30.82 -40.55
N LEU A 168 27.12 31.23 -40.65
CA LEU A 168 26.05 30.65 -39.82
C LEU A 168 25.84 29.14 -40.08
N ARG A 169 26.05 28.66 -41.30
CA ARG A 169 25.94 27.22 -41.63
C ARG A 169 27.13 26.44 -41.11
N GLU A 170 28.34 26.97 -41.23
CA GLU A 170 29.56 26.36 -40.69
C GLU A 170 29.48 26.25 -39.17
N ASN A 171 29.08 27.32 -38.49
CA ASN A 171 28.84 27.34 -37.05
C ASN A 171 27.76 26.34 -36.61
N ALA A 172 26.73 26.10 -37.44
CA ALA A 172 25.70 25.10 -37.14
C ALA A 172 26.24 23.66 -37.20
N VAL A 173 27.11 23.36 -38.17
CA VAL A 173 27.77 22.05 -38.28
C VAL A 173 28.72 21.83 -37.10
N GLU A 174 29.45 22.87 -36.69
CA GLU A 174 30.35 22.81 -35.53
C GLU A 174 29.57 22.55 -34.22
N LEU A 175 28.46 23.27 -34.00
CA LEU A 175 27.61 23.04 -32.83
C LEU A 175 27.03 21.62 -32.78
N GLU A 176 26.62 21.06 -33.92
CA GLU A 176 26.12 19.68 -34.01
C GLU A 176 27.23 18.67 -33.68
N ALA A 177 28.45 18.88 -34.15
CA ALA A 177 29.59 18.03 -33.83
C ALA A 177 29.92 18.06 -32.33
N ILE A 178 29.91 19.26 -31.70
CA ILE A 178 30.12 19.40 -30.26
C ILE A 178 29.00 18.68 -29.48
N ALA A 179 27.74 18.85 -29.88
CA ALA A 179 26.60 18.20 -29.22
C ALA A 179 26.70 16.67 -29.26
N GLN A 180 27.13 16.10 -30.40
CA GLN A 180 27.35 14.65 -30.53
C GLN A 180 28.49 14.14 -29.63
N GLN A 181 29.57 14.92 -29.51
CA GLN A 181 30.68 14.60 -28.62
C GLN A 181 30.26 14.66 -27.14
N GLU A 182 29.52 15.69 -26.73
CA GLU A 182 28.99 15.81 -25.37
C GLU A 182 28.03 14.67 -25.01
N ALA A 183 27.15 14.27 -25.93
CA ALA A 183 26.24 13.14 -25.74
C ALA A 183 27.01 11.82 -25.55
N ALA A 184 28.07 11.59 -26.33
CA ALA A 184 28.93 10.41 -26.17
C ALA A 184 29.67 10.41 -24.83
N VAL A 185 30.21 11.56 -24.40
CA VAL A 185 30.88 11.71 -23.10
C VAL A 185 29.89 11.50 -21.94
N ALA A 186 28.68 12.06 -22.03
CA ALA A 186 27.63 11.90 -21.02
C ALA A 186 27.18 10.44 -20.87
N ALA A 187 26.95 9.75 -21.99
CA ALA A 187 26.61 8.32 -21.99
C ALA A 187 27.74 7.47 -21.39
N GLY A 188 29.00 7.80 -21.67
CA GLY A 188 30.17 7.17 -21.04
C GLY A 188 30.25 7.41 -19.53
N ARG A 189 29.96 8.63 -19.06
CA ARG A 189 29.89 8.98 -17.62
C ARG A 189 28.79 8.20 -16.90
N GLU A 190 27.59 8.16 -17.44
CA GLU A 190 26.46 7.41 -16.84
C GLU A 190 26.78 5.92 -16.72
N LEU A 191 27.41 5.33 -17.74
CA LEU A 191 27.87 3.94 -17.69
C LEU A 191 28.93 3.74 -16.59
N ARG A 192 29.91 4.65 -16.49
CA ARG A 192 30.95 4.60 -15.44
C ARG A 192 30.38 4.69 -14.04
N GLU A 193 29.45 5.61 -13.79
CA GLU A 193 28.79 5.77 -12.49
C GLU A 193 28.02 4.50 -12.09
N ARG A 194 27.29 3.91 -13.05
CA ARG A 194 26.56 2.65 -12.82
C ARG A 194 27.51 1.47 -12.53
N VAL A 195 28.62 1.38 -13.25
CA VAL A 195 29.66 0.37 -13.01
C VAL A 195 30.32 0.59 -11.66
N ALA A 196 30.70 1.82 -11.31
CA ALA A 196 31.31 2.15 -10.02
C ALA A 196 30.36 1.88 -8.85
N PHE A 197 29.06 2.20 -8.99
CA PHE A 197 28.03 1.86 -8.01
C PHE A 197 27.91 0.34 -7.83
N LEU A 198 27.90 -0.42 -8.93
CA LEU A 198 27.88 -1.87 -8.89
C LEU A 198 29.13 -2.43 -8.20
N GLN A 199 30.31 -1.92 -8.52
CA GLN A 199 31.58 -2.30 -7.88
C GLN A 199 31.57 -1.99 -6.39
N GLY A 200 31.12 -0.80 -5.97
CA GLY A 200 30.98 -0.44 -4.56
C GLY A 200 30.04 -1.37 -3.79
N ARG A 201 28.93 -1.78 -4.41
CA ARG A 201 28.03 -2.79 -3.82
C ARG A 201 28.68 -4.17 -3.72
N VAL A 202 29.44 -4.60 -4.73
CA VAL A 202 30.16 -5.88 -4.69
C VAL A 202 31.24 -5.85 -3.60
N THR A 203 32.02 -4.78 -3.51
CA THR A 203 33.01 -4.57 -2.44
C THR A 203 32.35 -4.57 -1.07
N GLN A 204 31.23 -3.86 -0.90
CA GLN A 204 30.49 -3.86 0.37
C GLN A 204 30.04 -5.26 0.79
N GLU A 205 29.57 -6.09 -0.13
CA GLU A 205 29.14 -7.46 0.17
C GLU A 205 30.32 -8.41 0.44
N LEU A 206 31.49 -8.16 -0.17
CA LEU A 206 32.73 -8.89 0.13
C LEU A 206 33.37 -8.45 1.45
N ASP A 207 33.38 -7.15 1.76
CA ASP A 207 33.87 -6.55 3.01
C ASP A 207 32.93 -6.80 4.20
N ARG A 208 31.62 -6.95 3.92
CA ARG A 208 30.67 -7.58 4.85
C ARG A 208 31.05 -9.01 5.19
N GLY A 209 32.11 -9.54 4.56
CA GLY A 209 33.17 -10.22 5.28
C GLY A 209 32.56 -11.10 6.31
N VAL A 210 31.95 -12.16 5.80
CA VAL A 210 31.04 -13.02 6.52
C VAL A 210 31.74 -13.47 7.80
N GLU A 211 31.50 -12.75 8.90
CA GLU A 211 31.85 -13.11 10.27
C GLU A 211 30.88 -14.22 10.69
N ILE A 212 30.94 -15.34 9.96
CA ILE A 212 30.04 -16.48 10.14
C ILE A 212 30.26 -17.13 11.50
N ASP A 213 31.42 -16.99 12.12
CA ASP A 213 31.74 -17.83 13.28
C ASP A 213 31.16 -17.29 14.59
N GLN A 214 31.26 -15.98 14.86
CA GLN A 214 30.74 -15.41 16.10
C GLN A 214 29.20 -15.28 16.08
N SER A 215 28.62 -14.74 14.99
CA SER A 215 27.18 -14.48 14.92
C SER A 215 26.35 -15.78 14.84
N ILE A 216 26.81 -16.80 14.10
CA ILE A 216 26.14 -18.12 14.08
C ILE A 216 26.36 -18.86 15.39
N GLY A 217 27.54 -18.75 16.00
CA GLY A 217 27.82 -19.29 17.34
C GLY A 217 26.85 -18.74 18.39
N GLU A 218 26.66 -17.42 18.41
CA GLU A 218 25.73 -16.73 19.32
C GLU A 218 24.26 -17.11 19.03
N LEU A 219 23.85 -17.16 17.76
CA LEU A 219 22.50 -17.56 17.37
C LEU A 219 22.20 -19.02 17.74
N ARG A 220 23.13 -19.96 17.49
CA ARG A 220 23.00 -21.37 17.92
C ARG A 220 22.99 -21.52 19.43
N SER A 221 23.68 -20.63 20.15
CA SER A 221 23.68 -20.61 21.62
C SER A 221 22.39 -20.02 22.16
N SER A 222 21.81 -19.03 21.49
CA SER A 222 20.48 -18.47 21.77
C SER A 222 19.40 -19.51 21.50
N GLU A 223 19.45 -20.19 20.35
CA GLU A 223 18.52 -21.27 19.99
C GLU A 223 18.55 -22.41 21.01
N ARG A 224 19.74 -22.88 21.40
CA ARG A 224 19.88 -23.91 22.45
C ARG A 224 19.30 -23.46 23.79
N ARG A 225 19.52 -22.20 24.20
CA ARG A 225 18.93 -21.65 25.43
C ARG A 225 17.41 -21.58 25.33
N ALA A 226 16.86 -21.09 24.23
CA ALA A 226 15.42 -21.01 24.00
C ALA A 226 14.77 -22.40 23.98
N ARG A 227 15.36 -23.38 23.31
CA ARG A 227 14.89 -24.78 23.32
C ARG A 227 14.95 -25.39 24.73
N GLY A 228 16.01 -25.12 25.49
CA GLY A 228 16.10 -25.58 26.89
C GLY A 228 15.06 -24.94 27.80
N GLN A 229 14.75 -23.65 27.59
CA GLN A 229 13.66 -22.98 28.29
C GLN A 229 12.29 -23.53 27.89
N LEU A 230 12.06 -23.79 26.61
CA LEU A 230 10.82 -24.40 26.12
C LEU A 230 10.62 -25.78 26.74
N ALA A 231 11.62 -26.66 26.67
CA ALA A 231 11.53 -27.99 27.26
C ALA A 231 11.27 -27.95 28.77
N ARG A 232 11.88 -26.99 29.49
CA ARG A 232 11.61 -26.78 30.91
C ARG A 232 10.18 -26.29 31.17
N LEU A 233 9.67 -25.38 30.35
CA LEU A 233 8.31 -24.86 30.48
C LEU A 233 7.27 -25.93 30.12
N GLU A 234 7.54 -26.74 29.10
CA GLU A 234 6.72 -27.90 28.72
C GLU A 234 6.69 -28.93 29.86
N GLU A 235 7.85 -29.26 30.44
CA GLU A 235 7.93 -30.16 31.60
C GLU A 235 7.15 -29.60 32.81
N LEU A 236 7.26 -28.30 33.10
CA LEU A 236 6.47 -27.63 34.15
C LEU A 236 4.96 -27.65 33.84
N TYR A 237 4.58 -27.46 32.58
CA TYR A 237 3.19 -27.48 32.14
C TYR A 237 2.59 -28.90 32.18
N ASP A 238 3.37 -29.91 31.80
CA ASP A 238 2.96 -31.32 31.88
C ASP A 238 2.85 -31.78 33.35
N GLN A 239 3.73 -31.29 34.23
CA GLN A 239 3.64 -31.52 35.67
C GLN A 239 2.43 -30.82 36.32
N ASP A 240 2.00 -29.68 35.75
CA ASP A 240 0.95 -28.82 36.29
C ASP A 240 -0.19 -28.67 35.29
N ASN A 241 -0.67 -29.80 34.72
CA ASN A 241 -1.80 -29.80 33.78
C ASN A 241 -3.13 -29.79 34.57
N PRO A 242 -3.76 -28.61 34.77
CA PRO A 242 -4.96 -28.49 35.60
C PRO A 242 -6.14 -29.23 34.97
N GLU A 243 -6.18 -29.36 33.64
CA GLU A 243 -7.26 -30.07 32.93
C GLU A 243 -7.18 -31.58 33.18
N ALA A 244 -5.97 -32.15 33.13
CA ALA A 244 -5.75 -33.55 33.47
C ALA A 244 -6.06 -33.83 34.94
N ALA A 245 -5.64 -32.95 35.86
CA ALA A 245 -5.93 -33.05 37.28
C ALA A 245 -7.44 -32.94 37.59
N LEU A 246 -8.12 -31.99 36.96
CA LEU A 246 -9.58 -31.82 37.06
C LEU A 246 -10.29 -33.06 36.54
N ARG A 247 -9.90 -33.57 35.36
CA ARG A 247 -10.51 -34.77 34.77
C ARG A 247 -10.33 -35.98 35.66
N SER A 248 -9.11 -36.23 36.14
CA SER A 248 -8.82 -37.34 37.06
C SER A 248 -9.62 -37.24 38.36
N THR A 249 -9.73 -36.02 38.91
CA THR A 249 -10.55 -35.75 40.10
C THR A 249 -12.03 -36.02 39.85
N MET A 250 -12.56 -35.53 38.72
CA MET A 250 -13.96 -35.75 38.34
C MET A 250 -14.27 -37.22 38.10
N ASP A 251 -13.35 -37.98 37.50
CA ASP A 251 -13.49 -39.42 37.31
C ASP A 251 -13.52 -40.16 38.67
N ALA A 252 -12.69 -39.74 39.63
CA ALA A 252 -12.69 -40.29 40.99
C ALA A 252 -14.00 -39.99 41.75
N ILE A 253 -14.49 -38.74 41.69
CA ILE A 253 -15.78 -38.35 42.29
C ILE A 253 -16.93 -39.13 41.62
N SER A 254 -16.90 -39.27 40.29
CA SER A 254 -17.91 -39.99 39.52
C SER A 254 -17.96 -41.49 39.85
N ALA A 255 -16.80 -42.10 40.15
CA ALA A 255 -16.75 -43.49 40.62
C ALA A 255 -17.48 -43.65 41.97
N VAL A 256 -17.23 -42.75 42.93
CA VAL A 256 -17.92 -42.72 44.23
C VAL A 256 -19.42 -42.46 44.03
N MET A 257 -19.78 -41.50 43.17
CA MET A 257 -21.19 -41.24 42.84
C MET A 257 -21.88 -42.48 42.26
N THR A 258 -21.19 -43.24 41.41
CA THR A 258 -21.74 -44.48 40.84
C THR A 258 -21.99 -45.53 41.92
N GLU A 259 -21.09 -45.65 42.90
CA GLU A 259 -21.26 -46.54 44.05
C GLU A 259 -22.47 -46.13 44.90
N TYR A 260 -22.56 -44.85 45.27
CA TYR A 260 -23.66 -44.34 46.09
C TYR A 260 -25.00 -44.43 45.36
N ALA A 261 -25.05 -44.14 44.05
CA ALA A 261 -26.26 -44.28 43.26
C ALA A 261 -26.74 -45.73 43.18
N ARG A 262 -25.81 -46.71 43.16
CA ARG A 262 -26.16 -48.15 43.22
C ARG A 262 -26.66 -48.54 44.60
N PHE A 263 -26.03 -48.03 45.65
CA PHE A 263 -26.48 -48.26 47.02
C PHE A 263 -27.89 -47.74 47.26
N LEU A 264 -28.25 -46.58 46.68
CA LEU A 264 -29.61 -46.03 46.73
C LEU A 264 -30.57 -46.64 45.70
N GLU A 265 -30.10 -47.54 44.84
CA GLU A 265 -30.89 -48.18 43.78
C GLU A 265 -31.53 -47.21 42.77
N LEU A 266 -30.87 -46.07 42.49
CA LEU A 266 -31.40 -45.04 41.60
C LEU A 266 -31.56 -45.52 40.15
N GLU A 267 -32.51 -44.95 39.42
CA GLU A 267 -32.70 -45.23 38.00
C GLU A 267 -31.42 -44.91 37.21
N GLY A 268 -30.90 -45.91 36.50
CA GLY A 268 -29.67 -45.77 35.71
C GLY A 268 -28.36 -46.01 36.48
N SER A 269 -28.42 -46.30 37.79
CA SER A 269 -27.26 -46.60 38.64
C SER A 269 -26.41 -47.80 38.20
N ARG A 270 -26.97 -48.71 37.38
CA ARG A 270 -26.21 -49.79 36.73
C ARG A 270 -25.11 -49.27 35.81
N TYR A 271 -25.30 -48.08 35.24
CA TYR A 271 -24.35 -47.42 34.35
C TYR A 271 -23.47 -46.42 35.11
N PHE A 272 -22.46 -45.86 34.43
CA PHE A 272 -21.54 -44.93 35.06
C PHE A 272 -22.21 -43.56 35.27
N VAL A 273 -22.27 -43.11 36.52
CA VAL A 273 -22.81 -41.81 36.91
C VAL A 273 -21.67 -40.81 36.92
N ARG A 274 -21.82 -39.70 36.22
CA ARG A 274 -20.79 -38.67 36.09
C ARG A 274 -21.31 -37.30 36.47
N LEU A 275 -20.47 -36.53 37.15
CA LEU A 275 -20.64 -35.09 37.29
C LEU A 275 -19.98 -34.38 36.11
N ASP A 276 -20.75 -33.54 35.41
CA ASP A 276 -20.22 -32.73 34.32
C ASP A 276 -19.83 -31.33 34.84
N PRO A 277 -18.53 -30.99 34.85
CA PRO A 277 -18.07 -29.71 35.36
C PRO A 277 -18.41 -28.53 34.43
N VAL A 278 -18.78 -28.78 33.18
CA VAL A 278 -19.14 -27.73 32.22
C VAL A 278 -20.64 -27.42 32.31
N GLN A 279 -21.48 -28.45 32.30
CA GLN A 279 -22.93 -28.28 32.39
C GLN A 279 -23.46 -28.20 33.83
N LEU A 280 -22.58 -28.43 34.83
CA LEU A 280 -22.89 -28.43 36.25
C LEU A 280 -24.11 -29.31 36.59
N THR A 281 -24.14 -30.51 35.99
CA THR A 281 -25.25 -31.46 36.14
C THR A 281 -24.73 -32.88 36.26
N VAL A 282 -25.54 -33.73 36.89
CA VAL A 282 -25.34 -35.17 36.92
C VAL A 282 -25.84 -35.78 35.61
N ALA A 283 -25.10 -36.74 35.08
CA ALA A 283 -25.52 -37.50 33.93
C ALA A 283 -25.14 -38.97 34.07
N VAL A 284 -25.99 -39.84 33.55
CA VAL A 284 -25.72 -41.27 33.41
C VAL A 284 -25.18 -41.55 32.02
N GLN A 285 -24.04 -42.22 31.95
CA GLN A 285 -23.39 -42.64 30.71
C GLN A 285 -23.85 -44.06 30.34
N GLU A 286 -24.90 -44.15 29.52
CA GLU A 286 -25.32 -45.41 28.90
C GLU A 286 -24.40 -45.75 27.70
N PRO A 287 -24.38 -47.01 27.21
CA PRO A 287 -23.52 -47.42 26.09
C PRO A 287 -23.64 -46.57 24.82
N ASN A 288 -24.85 -46.08 24.53
CA ASN A 288 -25.15 -45.38 23.26
C ASN A 288 -25.53 -43.92 23.44
N ARG A 289 -25.69 -43.43 24.68
CA ARG A 289 -26.12 -42.06 24.94
C ARG A 289 -25.75 -41.60 26.35
N ARG A 290 -25.64 -40.28 26.48
CA ARG A 290 -25.57 -39.60 27.77
C ARG A 290 -26.97 -39.12 28.14
N VAL A 291 -27.45 -39.51 29.32
CA VAL A 291 -28.75 -39.10 29.86
C VAL A 291 -28.50 -38.08 30.97
N PRO A 292 -28.79 -36.78 30.76
CA PRO A 292 -28.68 -35.78 31.82
C PRO A 292 -29.82 -35.93 32.83
N LEU A 293 -29.63 -35.45 34.06
CA LEU A 293 -30.58 -35.59 35.17
C LEU A 293 -32.00 -35.14 34.81
N GLN A 294 -32.16 -34.06 34.04
CA GLN A 294 -33.49 -33.53 33.68
C GLN A 294 -34.33 -34.49 32.81
N ARG A 295 -33.71 -35.55 32.25
CA ARG A 295 -34.39 -36.57 31.46
C ARG A 295 -34.62 -37.89 32.21
N MET A 296 -34.18 -37.97 33.47
CA MET A 296 -34.45 -39.12 34.34
C MET A 296 -35.81 -38.94 35.00
N GLY A 297 -36.59 -40.02 35.12
CA GLY A 297 -37.94 -39.98 35.68
C GLY A 297 -37.94 -40.01 37.21
N SER A 298 -39.05 -39.61 37.83
CA SER A 298 -39.28 -39.53 39.29
C SER A 298 -38.53 -38.39 40.02
N ALA A 299 -39.26 -37.69 40.89
CA ALA A 299 -38.69 -36.71 41.82
C ALA A 299 -37.68 -37.38 42.78
N GLU A 300 -37.90 -38.65 43.11
CA GLU A 300 -37.03 -39.46 43.96
C GLU A 300 -35.62 -39.61 43.38
N ASN A 301 -35.52 -39.84 42.07
CA ASN A 301 -34.22 -39.94 41.39
C ASN A 301 -33.50 -38.60 41.37
N TRP A 302 -34.23 -37.48 41.21
CA TRP A 302 -33.61 -36.16 41.22
C TRP A 302 -32.99 -35.87 42.57
N VAL A 303 -33.75 -36.07 43.65
CA VAL A 303 -33.25 -35.89 45.02
C VAL A 303 -32.11 -36.87 45.31
N GLY A 304 -32.26 -38.12 44.93
CA GLY A 304 -31.21 -39.14 45.08
C GLY A 304 -29.90 -38.77 44.40
N TYR A 305 -29.92 -38.31 43.15
CA TYR A 305 -28.70 -37.90 42.44
C TYR A 305 -28.10 -36.61 42.99
N HIS A 306 -28.91 -35.68 43.50
CA HIS A 306 -28.40 -34.51 44.23
C HIS A 306 -27.69 -34.91 45.53
N LEU A 307 -28.32 -35.79 46.32
CA LEU A 307 -27.73 -36.33 47.55
C LEU A 307 -26.39 -37.02 47.26
N VAL A 308 -26.38 -37.93 46.28
CA VAL A 308 -25.17 -38.65 45.83
C VAL A 308 -24.06 -37.68 45.41
N ALA A 309 -24.39 -36.64 44.63
CA ALA A 309 -23.40 -35.67 44.18
C ALA A 309 -22.80 -34.87 45.34
N HIS A 310 -23.64 -34.36 46.25
CA HIS A 310 -23.19 -33.61 47.42
C HIS A 310 -22.32 -34.45 48.36
N LEU A 311 -22.73 -35.69 48.64
CA LEU A 311 -21.97 -36.62 49.48
C LEU A 311 -20.61 -36.96 48.86
N ALA A 312 -20.57 -37.30 47.57
CA ALA A 312 -19.33 -37.64 46.88
C ALA A 312 -18.36 -36.46 46.80
N LEU A 313 -18.87 -35.25 46.55
CA LEU A 313 -18.08 -34.02 46.56
C LEU A 313 -17.50 -33.73 47.95
N HIS A 314 -18.32 -33.77 49.01
CA HIS A 314 -17.86 -33.50 50.37
C HIS A 314 -16.88 -34.56 50.87
N ARG A 315 -17.09 -35.84 50.53
CA ARG A 315 -16.11 -36.90 50.80
C ARG A 315 -14.76 -36.58 50.16
N TRP A 316 -14.75 -36.17 48.89
CA TRP A 316 -13.51 -35.77 48.23
C TRP A 316 -12.89 -34.52 48.88
N PHE A 317 -13.68 -33.49 49.19
CA PHE A 317 -13.17 -32.26 49.82
C PHE A 317 -12.52 -32.53 51.18
N VAL A 318 -13.17 -33.35 52.02
CA VAL A 318 -12.64 -33.73 53.34
C VAL A 318 -11.37 -34.55 53.17
N THR A 319 -11.40 -35.61 52.35
CA THR A 319 -10.24 -36.50 52.12
C THR A 319 -9.03 -35.73 51.59
N GLN A 320 -9.25 -34.74 50.75
CA GLN A 320 -8.20 -33.91 50.15
C GLN A 320 -7.89 -32.64 50.95
N SER A 321 -8.44 -32.49 52.16
CA SER A 321 -8.26 -31.32 53.03
C SER A 321 -8.52 -29.99 52.34
N ARG A 322 -9.57 -29.92 51.52
CA ARG A 322 -9.96 -28.72 50.77
C ARG A 322 -10.70 -27.75 51.68
N PRO A 323 -10.57 -26.43 51.44
CA PRO A 323 -11.15 -25.39 52.29
C PRO A 323 -12.65 -25.17 51.98
N VAL A 324 -13.44 -26.23 51.99
CA VAL A 324 -14.91 -26.20 51.84
C VAL A 324 -15.54 -26.46 53.20
N PRO A 325 -16.65 -25.79 53.58
CA PRO A 325 -17.34 -26.09 54.83
C PRO A 325 -17.59 -27.59 54.99
N ARG A 326 -17.21 -28.12 56.14
CA ARG A 326 -17.31 -29.56 56.44
C ARG A 326 -18.65 -29.92 57.07
N PHE A 327 -19.72 -29.27 56.61
CA PHE A 327 -21.08 -29.62 56.98
C PHE A 327 -22.01 -29.55 55.76
N LEU A 328 -23.04 -30.39 55.78
CA LEU A 328 -24.15 -30.39 54.83
C LEU A 328 -25.47 -30.29 55.59
N MET A 329 -26.39 -29.48 55.08
CA MET A 329 -27.75 -29.37 55.60
C MET A 329 -28.74 -29.78 54.52
N PHE A 330 -29.57 -30.78 54.82
CA PHE A 330 -30.66 -31.22 53.96
C PHE A 330 -31.99 -30.88 54.61
N ASP A 331 -32.84 -30.18 53.86
CA ASP A 331 -34.20 -29.82 54.28
C ASP A 331 -35.18 -30.69 53.48
N GLN A 332 -35.89 -31.54 54.19
CA GLN A 332 -36.88 -32.51 53.69
C GLN A 332 -36.41 -33.37 52.50
N PRO A 333 -35.21 -33.99 52.55
CA PRO A 333 -34.71 -34.81 51.44
C PRO A 333 -35.61 -36.01 51.12
N THR A 334 -36.47 -36.46 52.03
CA THR A 334 -37.33 -37.62 51.79
C THR A 334 -38.72 -37.27 51.24
N GLN A 335 -39.06 -36.00 51.07
CA GLN A 335 -40.41 -35.58 50.66
C GLN A 335 -40.89 -36.28 49.37
N ALA A 336 -39.98 -36.57 48.44
CA ALA A 336 -40.32 -37.26 47.19
C ALA A 336 -40.82 -38.72 47.38
N PHE A 337 -40.61 -39.31 48.56
CA PHE A 337 -40.93 -40.71 48.90
C PHE A 337 -42.19 -40.84 49.77
N PHE A 338 -42.82 -39.72 50.15
CA PHE A 338 -44.02 -39.67 50.99
C PHE A 338 -45.18 -38.94 50.28
N PRO A 339 -46.43 -39.41 50.42
CA PRO A 339 -47.60 -38.55 50.18
C PRO A 339 -47.66 -37.42 51.24
N GLU A 340 -48.37 -36.32 50.95
CA GLU A 340 -48.30 -35.00 51.62
C GLU A 340 -48.55 -34.92 53.16
N GLU A 341 -48.70 -36.02 53.90
CA GLU A 341 -48.98 -36.03 55.36
C GLU A 341 -47.81 -36.56 56.22
N VAL A 342 -47.78 -36.17 57.51
CA VAL A 342 -46.76 -36.60 58.49
C VAL A 342 -47.06 -38.02 58.94
N VAL A 343 -46.21 -38.98 58.56
CA VAL A 343 -46.47 -40.41 58.78
C VAL A 343 -45.36 -41.06 59.60
N ASP A 344 -45.74 -41.94 60.52
CA ASP A 344 -44.84 -42.85 61.24
C ASP A 344 -44.58 -44.11 60.43
N ALA A 345 -43.37 -44.65 60.49
CA ALA A 345 -43.01 -45.92 59.84
C ALA A 345 -43.87 -47.12 60.28
N ALA A 346 -44.55 -47.00 61.43
CA ALA A 346 -45.47 -48.01 61.94
C ALA A 346 -46.89 -47.96 61.32
N ASN A 347 -47.27 -46.89 60.60
CA ASN A 347 -48.67 -46.56 60.30
C ASN A 347 -49.03 -46.50 58.80
N ASP A 348 -48.10 -46.69 57.87
CA ASP A 348 -48.39 -46.62 56.43
C ASP A 348 -47.58 -47.63 55.59
N GLU A 349 -48.31 -48.44 54.81
CA GLU A 349 -47.78 -49.45 53.89
C GLU A 349 -47.46 -48.89 52.49
N ASN A 350 -47.90 -47.67 52.16
CA ASN A 350 -47.74 -47.08 50.82
C ASN A 350 -46.45 -46.26 50.61
N ALA A 351 -45.75 -45.88 51.69
CA ALA A 351 -44.51 -45.11 51.60
C ALA A 351 -43.28 -46.03 51.37
N ASP A 352 -42.32 -45.58 50.56
CA ASP A 352 -41.07 -46.32 50.31
C ASP A 352 -40.06 -46.10 51.45
N TRP A 353 -40.39 -46.64 52.62
CA TRP A 353 -39.55 -46.61 53.82
C TRP A 353 -38.19 -47.27 53.62
N GLU A 354 -38.06 -48.17 52.65
CA GLU A 354 -36.78 -48.82 52.36
C GLU A 354 -35.83 -47.86 51.64
N ALA A 355 -36.33 -47.09 50.66
CA ALA A 355 -35.54 -46.02 50.03
C ALA A 355 -35.10 -44.95 51.03
N VAL A 356 -36.01 -44.54 51.93
CA VAL A 356 -35.69 -43.60 53.01
C VAL A 356 -34.60 -44.16 53.93
N ARG A 357 -34.74 -45.43 54.36
CA ARG A 357 -33.71 -46.11 55.16
C ARG A 357 -32.38 -46.14 54.44
N ARG A 358 -32.34 -46.45 53.13
CA ARG A 358 -31.09 -46.44 52.32
C ARG A 358 -30.46 -45.04 52.30
N GLN A 359 -31.23 -43.97 52.14
CA GLN A 359 -30.68 -42.60 52.14
C GLN A 359 -30.01 -42.23 53.45
N PHE A 360 -30.70 -42.41 54.58
CA PHE A 360 -30.12 -42.10 55.89
C PHE A 360 -28.95 -43.03 56.24
N THR A 361 -29.02 -44.30 55.84
CA THR A 361 -27.91 -45.24 55.99
C THR A 361 -26.68 -44.75 55.23
N LEU A 362 -26.84 -44.32 53.97
CA LEU A 362 -25.75 -43.77 53.18
C LEU A 362 -25.14 -42.52 53.85
N MET A 363 -25.96 -41.59 54.32
CA MET A 363 -25.48 -40.39 55.01
C MET A 363 -24.67 -40.73 56.27
N ARG A 364 -25.18 -41.64 57.10
CA ARG A 364 -24.49 -42.16 58.29
C ARG A 364 -23.16 -42.80 57.91
N ASP A 365 -23.15 -43.66 56.91
CA ASP A 365 -21.97 -44.41 56.51
C ASP A 365 -20.87 -43.49 55.96
N VAL A 366 -21.24 -42.44 55.21
CA VAL A 366 -20.29 -41.41 54.73
C VAL A 366 -19.69 -40.62 55.91
N VAL A 367 -20.49 -40.22 56.89
CA VAL A 367 -20.00 -39.53 58.10
C VAL A 367 -19.05 -40.44 58.89
N GLY A 368 -19.40 -41.72 59.04
CA GLY A 368 -18.58 -42.73 59.70
C GLY A 368 -17.27 -43.00 58.96
N GLU A 369 -17.30 -43.12 57.64
CA GLU A 369 -16.12 -43.32 56.78
C GLU A 369 -15.11 -42.17 56.93
N LEU A 370 -15.62 -40.94 57.05
CA LEU A 370 -14.80 -39.74 57.21
C LEU A 370 -14.40 -39.48 58.67
N GLY A 371 -14.63 -40.42 59.59
CA GLY A 371 -14.21 -40.31 60.99
C GLY A 371 -14.85 -39.12 61.72
N GLY A 372 -16.04 -38.67 61.30
CA GLY A 372 -16.70 -37.50 61.87
C GLY A 372 -16.13 -36.15 61.41
N GLU A 373 -15.21 -36.13 60.43
CA GLU A 373 -14.71 -34.88 59.85
C GLU A 373 -15.73 -34.16 58.95
N LEU A 374 -16.89 -34.79 58.68
CA LEU A 374 -18.04 -34.22 58.00
C LEU A 374 -19.26 -34.27 58.93
N GLN A 375 -19.97 -33.15 59.07
CA GLN A 375 -21.26 -33.10 59.74
C GLN A 375 -22.40 -33.12 58.72
N ILE A 376 -23.44 -33.91 58.95
CA ILE A 376 -24.68 -33.85 58.15
C ILE A 376 -25.83 -33.53 59.11
N ILE A 377 -26.60 -32.50 58.77
CA ILE A 377 -27.79 -32.05 59.48
C ILE A 377 -28.97 -32.28 58.56
N VAL A 378 -29.99 -32.99 59.04
CA VAL A 378 -31.19 -33.27 58.25
C VAL A 378 -32.41 -32.81 59.04
N CYS A 379 -33.23 -31.97 58.43
CA CYS A 379 -34.57 -31.64 58.92
C CYS A 379 -35.57 -32.40 58.05
N ASP A 380 -36.34 -33.32 58.61
CA ASP A 380 -37.25 -34.17 57.84
C ASP A 380 -38.40 -34.67 58.72
N HIS A 381 -39.48 -35.16 58.10
CA HIS A 381 -40.60 -35.80 58.79
C HIS A 381 -40.37 -37.31 59.00
N ALA A 382 -39.46 -37.93 58.25
CA ALA A 382 -39.11 -39.33 58.36
C ALA A 382 -38.64 -39.70 59.77
N ASN A 383 -39.25 -40.73 60.35
CA ASN A 383 -38.90 -41.25 61.67
C ASN A 383 -38.77 -42.78 61.63
N LEU A 384 -37.55 -43.27 61.39
CA LEU A 384 -37.27 -44.70 61.29
C LEU A 384 -37.14 -45.32 62.69
N ALA A 385 -37.75 -46.48 62.92
CA ALA A 385 -37.68 -47.19 64.20
C ALA A 385 -36.30 -47.82 64.52
N ASP A 386 -35.34 -47.75 63.58
CA ASP A 386 -34.00 -48.28 63.74
C ASP A 386 -33.23 -47.57 64.88
N ASP A 387 -32.61 -48.32 65.81
CA ASP A 387 -31.90 -47.76 66.98
C ASP A 387 -30.85 -46.69 66.59
N TRP A 388 -30.05 -46.97 65.55
CA TRP A 388 -29.01 -46.04 65.07
C TRP A 388 -29.59 -44.73 64.54
N PHE A 389 -30.82 -44.75 64.02
CA PHE A 389 -31.49 -43.56 63.53
C PHE A 389 -32.01 -42.76 64.71
N GLN A 390 -32.65 -43.43 65.68
CA GLN A 390 -33.13 -42.81 66.91
C GLN A 390 -32.00 -42.18 67.72
N ASP A 391 -30.82 -42.82 67.79
CA ASP A 391 -29.62 -42.25 68.41
C ASP A 391 -29.12 -40.97 67.74
N ALA A 392 -29.45 -40.76 66.46
CA ALA A 392 -29.09 -39.57 65.68
C ALA A 392 -30.17 -38.47 65.71
N VAL A 393 -31.37 -38.75 66.22
CA VAL A 393 -32.44 -37.75 66.36
C VAL A 393 -32.10 -36.82 67.53
N ILE A 394 -31.94 -35.53 67.22
CA ILE A 394 -31.65 -34.50 68.22
C ILE A 394 -32.95 -33.90 68.79
N ASP A 395 -33.89 -33.56 67.91
CA ASP A 395 -35.20 -33.01 68.26
C ASP A 395 -36.28 -33.71 67.41
N ASN A 396 -37.44 -33.98 68.00
CA ASN A 396 -38.58 -34.58 67.31
C ASN A 396 -39.84 -33.72 67.49
N TRP A 397 -40.10 -32.85 66.52
CA TRP A 397 -41.22 -31.90 66.55
C TRP A 397 -42.56 -32.54 66.21
N ARG A 398 -43.09 -33.32 67.16
CA ARG A 398 -44.38 -34.00 67.08
C ARG A 398 -45.18 -33.78 68.36
N ASN A 399 -46.48 -34.09 68.33
CA ASN A 399 -47.35 -34.04 69.51
C ASN A 399 -47.43 -32.67 70.21
N GLY A 400 -47.38 -31.57 69.45
CA GLY A 400 -47.46 -30.19 69.98
C GLY A 400 -46.10 -29.56 70.29
N GLU A 401 -44.99 -30.28 70.08
CA GLU A 401 -43.65 -29.69 70.05
C GLU A 401 -43.32 -29.21 68.63
N ALA A 402 -42.77 -27.99 68.51
CA ALA A 402 -42.43 -27.36 67.24
C ALA A 402 -41.09 -26.64 67.34
N LEU A 403 -40.36 -26.52 66.21
CA LEU A 403 -39.11 -25.78 66.12
C LEU A 403 -39.28 -24.32 66.57
N ILE A 404 -40.42 -23.70 66.22
CA ILE A 404 -40.86 -22.42 66.75
C ILE A 404 -41.90 -22.73 67.83
N PRO A 405 -41.59 -22.48 69.12
CA PRO A 405 -42.54 -22.73 70.21
C PRO A 405 -43.85 -21.96 69.98
N GLU A 406 -44.99 -22.61 70.22
CA GLU A 406 -46.31 -21.96 70.06
C GLU A 406 -46.43 -20.69 70.92
N ALA A 407 -45.78 -20.68 72.09
CA ALA A 407 -45.72 -19.52 72.97
C ALA A 407 -45.09 -18.27 72.33
N TRP A 408 -44.37 -18.39 71.21
CA TRP A 408 -43.77 -17.26 70.50
C TRP A 408 -44.67 -16.67 69.40
N ILE A 409 -45.80 -17.32 69.09
CA ILE A 409 -46.71 -16.93 68.00
C ILE A 409 -47.81 -15.98 68.51
N ASP A 410 -48.13 -16.02 69.80
CA ASP A 410 -49.18 -15.23 70.44
C ASP A 410 -48.69 -13.90 71.08
N ASP A 411 -47.42 -13.53 70.87
CA ASP A 411 -46.83 -12.19 71.14
C ASP A 411 -46.53 -11.46 69.81
#